data_AF-A0A943YQC1-F1
#
_entry.id   AF-A0A943YQC1-F1
#
_cell.length_a   1.000
_cell.length_b   1.000
_cell.length_c   1.000
_cell.angle_alpha   90.00
_cell.angle_beta   90.00
_cell.angle_gamma   90.00
#
_symmetry.space_group_name_H-M   'P 1'
#
loop_
_entity.id
_entity.type
_entity.pdbx_description
1 polymer ?
#
loop_
_entity_poly.entity_id
_entity_poly.type
_entity_poly.pdbx_seq_one_letter_code
_entity_poly.pdbx_strand_id
1 'polypeptide(L)' 'MKEYKVVNLNKAIHMSRDKDLAQMEENINALVAEGWELQQVISPNDLGGVMIGIFFRER' A
#
# COMPACT_ATOMS: atom_id res chain seq x y z
N MET A 1 14.39 10.86 13.69
CA MET A 1 13.00 11.39 13.71
C MET A 1 12.17 10.59 12.71
N LYS A 2 10.94 10.17 13.03
CA LYS A 2 10.12 9.34 12.11
C LYS A 2 9.47 10.19 11.02
N GLU A 3 9.69 9.82 9.76
CA GLU A 3 9.00 10.39 8.59
C GLU A 3 7.86 9.45 8.18
N TYR A 4 6.71 10.00 7.80
CA TYR A 4 5.52 9.23 7.43
C TYR A 4 5.05 9.57 6.02
N LYS A 5 4.54 8.58 5.29
CA LYS A 5 3.84 8.79 4.01
C LYS A 5 2.62 7.89 3.87
N VAL A 6 1.64 8.39 3.10
CA VAL A 6 0.40 7.69 2.78
C VAL A 6 0.41 7.43 1.27
N VAL A 7 0.18 6.18 0.87
CA VAL A 7 0.32 5.75 -0.54
C VAL A 7 -0.88 4.92 -0.97
N ASN A 8 -1.38 5.15 -2.18
CA ASN A 8 -2.35 4.26 -2.80
C ASN A 8 -1.65 3.00 -3.29
N LEU A 9 -2.08 1.84 -2.79
CA LEU A 9 -1.46 0.55 -3.07
C LEU A 9 -2.01 -0.12 -4.33
N ASN A 10 -3.19 0.27 -4.80
CA ASN A 10 -3.72 -0.07 -6.12
C ASN A 10 -4.14 1.21 -6.87
N LYS A 11 -3.54 1.45 -8.05
CA LYS A 11 -3.82 2.65 -8.86
C LYS A 11 -5.15 2.56 -9.62
N ALA A 12 -5.55 1.35 -9.97
CA ALA A 12 -6.84 1.06 -10.59
C ALA A 12 -7.59 0.12 -9.65
N ILE A 13 -8.84 0.45 -9.34
CA ILE A 13 -9.76 -0.47 -8.68
C ILE A 13 -10.11 -1.50 -9.73
N HIS A 14 -9.47 -2.67 -9.68
CA HIS A 14 -9.87 -3.75 -10.55
C HIS A 14 -11.15 -4.38 -9.97
N MET A 15 -12.07 -4.82 -10.83
CA MET A 15 -13.16 -5.71 -10.41
C MET A 15 -12.66 -7.12 -10.04
N SER A 16 -11.34 -7.29 -9.85
CA SER A 16 -10.66 -8.55 -9.54
C SER A 16 -9.70 -8.32 -8.38
N ARG A 17 -10.02 -8.93 -7.23
CA ARG A 17 -9.26 -8.83 -5.98
C ARG A 17 -7.81 -9.28 -6.15
N ASP A 18 -7.55 -10.33 -6.95
CA ASP A 18 -6.20 -10.84 -7.16
C ASP A 18 -5.28 -9.82 -7.85
N LYS A 19 -5.83 -9.07 -8.82
CA LYS A 19 -5.07 -8.00 -9.50
C LYS A 19 -4.77 -6.85 -8.55
N ASP A 20 -5.73 -6.49 -7.72
CA ASP A 20 -5.55 -5.45 -6.69
C ASP A 20 -4.51 -5.86 -5.65
N LEU A 21 -4.53 -7.12 -5.19
CA LEU A 21 -3.55 -7.66 -4.24
C LEU A 21 -2.14 -7.75 -4.85
N ALA A 22 -2.01 -8.19 -6.10
CA ALA A 22 -0.72 -8.24 -6.78
C ALA A 22 -0.10 -6.83 -6.93
N GLN A 23 -0.92 -5.83 -7.29
CA GLN A 23 -0.46 -4.45 -7.40
C GLN A 23 -0.09 -3.86 -6.03
N MET A 24 -0.85 -4.22 -4.99
CA MET A 24 -0.55 -3.85 -3.60
C MET A 24 0.81 -4.39 -3.17
N GLU A 25 1.06 -5.68 -3.40
CA GLU A 25 2.32 -6.32 -3.06
C GLU A 25 3.50 -5.69 -3.80
N GLU A 26 3.36 -5.42 -5.10
CA GLU A 26 4.38 -4.73 -5.90
C GLU A 26 4.73 -3.37 -5.30
N ASN A 27 3.72 -2.56 -4.96
CA ASN A 27 3.94 -1.23 -4.39
C ASN A 27 4.55 -1.30 -2.99
N ILE A 28 4.10 -2.22 -2.12
CA ILE A 28 4.69 -2.40 -0.79
C ILE A 28 6.17 -2.77 -0.92
N ASN A 29 6.49 -3.75 -1.77
CA ASN A 29 7.86 -4.22 -1.96
C ASN A 29 8.79 -3.12 -2.49
N ALA A 30 8.31 -2.28 -3.42
CA ALA A 30 9.07 -1.13 -3.90
C ALA A 30 9.40 -0.14 -2.77
N LEU A 31 8.43 0.17 -1.90
CA LEU A 31 8.62 1.11 -0.80
C LEU A 31 9.53 0.52 0.29
N VAL A 32 9.42 -0.77 0.55
CA VAL A 32 10.34 -1.48 1.47
C VAL A 32 11.77 -1.47 0.93
N ALA A 33 11.96 -1.68 -0.38
CA ALA A 33 13.28 -1.57 -1.01
C ALA A 33 13.87 -0.15 -0.94
N GLU A 34 13.03 0.88 -0.91
CA GLU A 34 13.42 2.28 -0.66
C GLU A 34 13.72 2.59 0.82
N GLY A 35 13.59 1.61 1.73
CA GLY A 35 13.83 1.77 3.16
C GLY A 35 12.63 2.28 3.96
N TRP A 36 11.41 2.13 3.44
CA TRP A 36 10.20 2.43 4.19
C TRP A 36 9.64 1.18 4.87
N GLU A 37 9.12 1.33 6.07
CA GLU A 37 8.45 0.29 6.83
C GLU A 37 6.93 0.45 6.71
N LEU A 38 6.24 -0.64 6.36
CA LEU A 38 4.78 -0.66 6.32
C LEU A 38 4.23 -0.71 7.75
N GLN A 39 3.42 0.28 8.11
CA GLN A 39 2.76 0.35 9.41
C GLN A 39 1.35 -0.21 9.38
N GLN A 40 0.57 0.16 8.37
CA GLN A 40 -0.85 -0.19 8.30
C GLN A 40 -1.32 -0.22 6.85
N VAL A 41 -2.22 -1.14 6.54
CA VAL A 41 -3.02 -1.15 5.31
C VAL A 41 -4.48 -0.86 5.68
N ILE A 42 -5.10 0.06 4.94
CA ILE A 42 -6.51 0.41 5.05
C ILE A 42 -7.19 -0.04 3.75
N SER A 43 -8.17 -0.92 3.86
CA SER A 43 -9.03 -1.34 2.74
C SER A 43 -10.48 -0.93 3.01
N PRO A 44 -11.17 -0.27 2.06
CA PRO A 44 -12.51 0.26 2.27
C PRO A 44 -13.61 -0.81 2.37
N ASN A 45 -13.38 -2.02 1.84
CA ASN A 45 -14.23 -3.21 2.02
C ASN A 45 -13.62 -4.43 1.28
N ASP A 46 -14.22 -5.61 1.47
CA ASP A 46 -13.89 -6.84 0.73
C ASP A 46 -14.37 -6.87 -0.73
N LEU A 47 -15.17 -5.88 -1.14
CA LEU A 47 -15.85 -5.82 -2.45
C LEU A 47 -15.09 -5.01 -3.51
N GLY A 48 -13.99 -4.35 -3.12
CA GLY A 48 -13.13 -3.58 -4.01
C GLY A 48 -13.08 -2.09 -3.64
N GLY A 49 -11.93 -1.48 -3.88
CA GLY A 49 -11.71 -0.06 -3.63
C GLY A 49 -10.22 0.29 -3.54
N VAL A 50 -9.93 1.57 -3.30
CA VAL A 50 -8.55 2.02 -3.12
C VAL A 50 -8.02 1.52 -1.79
N MET A 51 -6.98 0.69 -1.84
CA MET A 51 -6.20 0.28 -0.68
C MET A 51 -5.13 1.33 -0.40
N ILE A 52 -5.00 1.72 0.86
CA ILE A 52 -4.07 2.75 1.31
C ILE A 52 -3.05 2.12 2.25
N GLY A 53 -1.78 2.38 2.00
CA GLY A 53 -0.67 2.00 2.88
C GLY A 53 -0.15 3.21 3.64
N ILE A 54 0.01 3.08 4.95
CA ILE A 54 0.74 4.01 5.80
C ILE A 54 2.14 3.44 6.01
N PHE A 55 3.15 4.22 5.67
CA PHE A 55 4.55 3.86 5.82
C PHE A 55 5.29 4.86 6.69
N PHE A 56 6.33 4.40 7.38
CA PHE A 56 7.28 5.26 8.06
C PHE A 56 8.72 4.88 7.76
N ARG A 57 9.66 5.80 8.02
CA ARG A 57 11.09 5.47 8.08
C ARG A 57 11.77 6.31 9.16
N GLU A 58 12.82 5.77 9.74
CA GLU A 58 13.66 6.54 10.67
C GLU A 58 14.69 7.38 9.92
N ARG A 59 14.79 8.64 10.32
CA ARG A 59 15.76 9.61 9.80
C ARG A 59 16.82 9.93 10.83
#